data_AF-X6ELP3-F1
#
_entry.id   AF-X6ELP3-F1
#
_cell.length_a   1.000
_cell.length_b   1.000
_cell.length_c   1.000
_cell.angle_alpha   90.00
_cell.angle_beta   90.00
_cell.angle_gamma   90.00
#
_symmetry.space_group_name_H-M   'P 1'
#
loop_
_entity.id
_entity.type
_entity.pdbx_description
1 polymer ?
#
loop_
_entity_poly.entity_id
_entity_poly.type
_entity_poly.pdbx_seq_one_letter_code
_entity_poly.pdbx_strand_id
1 'polypeptide(L)' 'MTRISRALGTEDATIGPHELAKSIGAPTALKDIGMPEDGLDRVANIAVLNPYANPRPLDRNLIRALLENAYHGHVPA' A
#
# COMPACT_ATOMS: atom_id res chain seq x y z
N MET A 1 -6.56 -13.64 -7.26
CA MET A 1 -6.06 -12.41 -7.93
C MET A 1 -6.46 -12.28 -9.41
N THR A 2 -6.76 -13.37 -10.13
CA THR A 2 -7.06 -13.38 -11.58
C THR A 2 -8.13 -12.39 -12.06
N ARG A 3 -9.18 -12.11 -11.26
CA ARG A 3 -10.22 -11.14 -11.63
C ARG A 3 -9.69 -9.71 -11.71
N ILE A 4 -8.77 -9.34 -10.81
CA ILE A 4 -8.17 -8.00 -10.76
C ILE A 4 -7.17 -7.85 -11.91
N SER A 5 -6.25 -8.81 -12.07
CA SER A 5 -5.29 -8.90 -13.19
C SER A 5 -6.00 -8.71 -14.54
N ARG A 6 -7.07 -9.48 -14.79
CA ARG A 6 -7.88 -9.38 -16.02
C ARG A 6 -8.54 -8.01 -16.21
N ALA A 7 -9.09 -7.43 -15.14
CA ALA A 7 -9.77 -6.13 -15.23
C ALA A 7 -8.81 -4.98 -15.53
N LEU A 8 -7.56 -5.08 -15.03
CA LEU A 8 -6.51 -4.11 -15.27
C LEU A 8 -5.69 -4.39 -16.54
N GLY A 9 -5.92 -5.53 -17.22
CA GLY A 9 -5.12 -5.93 -18.38
C GLY A 9 -3.66 -6.24 -18.04
N THR A 10 -3.39 -6.71 -16.82
CA THR A 10 -2.04 -7.00 -16.32
C THR A 10 -1.92 -8.45 -15.90
N GLU A 11 -0.71 -9.00 -15.86
CA GLU A 11 -0.47 -10.36 -15.36
C GLU A 11 -0.52 -10.41 -13.83
N ASP A 12 -0.06 -9.34 -13.16
CA ASP A 12 0.03 -9.25 -11.70
C ASP A 12 -0.94 -8.22 -11.11
N ALA A 13 -1.82 -8.68 -10.22
CA ALA A 13 -2.81 -7.88 -9.53
C ALA A 13 -2.22 -6.94 -8.46
N THR A 14 -0.95 -7.11 -8.05
CA THR A 14 -0.26 -6.21 -7.12
C THR A 14 0.44 -5.08 -7.85
N ILE A 15 1.10 -5.39 -8.98
CA ILE A 15 1.84 -4.43 -9.81
C ILE A 15 0.88 -3.60 -10.67
N GLY A 16 -0.19 -4.21 -11.20
CA GLY A 16 -1.10 -3.56 -12.13
C GLY A 16 -1.70 -2.23 -11.62
N PRO A 17 -2.21 -2.16 -10.38
CA PRO A 17 -2.68 -0.91 -9.81
C PRO A 17 -1.60 0.17 -9.70
N HIS A 18 -0.37 -0.21 -9.38
CA HIS A 18 0.75 0.71 -9.24
C HIS A 18 1.18 1.31 -10.59
N GLU A 19 1.28 0.48 -11.63
CA GLU A 19 1.58 0.94 -13.00
C GLU A 19 0.44 1.81 -13.56
N LEU A 20 -0.82 1.46 -13.28
CA LEU A 20 -1.94 2.31 -13.64
C LEU A 20 -1.83 3.70 -12.99
N ALA A 21 -1.57 3.77 -11.68
CA ALA A 21 -1.39 5.04 -10.97
C ALA A 21 -0.29 5.90 -11.62
N LYS A 22 0.86 5.32 -11.98
CA LYS A 22 1.92 6.01 -12.71
C LYS A 22 1.46 6.53 -14.08
N SER A 23 0.77 5.69 -14.86
CA SER A 23 0.36 6.05 -16.23
C SER A 23 -0.59 7.26 -16.30
N ILE A 24 -1.35 7.51 -15.24
CA ILE A 24 -2.27 8.65 -15.13
C ILE A 24 -1.66 9.83 -14.36
N GLY A 25 -0.40 9.73 -13.93
CA GLY A 25 0.29 10.77 -13.17
C GLY A 25 -0.18 10.91 -11.72
N ALA A 26 -0.79 9.88 -11.13
CA ALA A 26 -1.13 9.89 -9.71
C ALA A 26 0.14 9.71 -8.84
N PRO A 27 0.20 10.34 -7.64
CA PRO A 27 1.32 10.13 -6.73
C PRO A 27 1.37 8.68 -6.27
N THR A 28 2.56 8.09 -6.28
CA THR A 28 2.78 6.70 -5.86
C THR A 28 3.45 6.59 -4.48
N ALA A 29 3.83 7.71 -3.88
CA ALA A 29 4.49 7.75 -2.58
C ALA A 29 3.73 8.63 -1.59
N LEU A 30 3.61 8.19 -0.33
CA LEU A 30 2.90 8.97 0.70
C LEU A 30 3.61 10.32 0.98
N LYS A 31 4.93 10.38 0.85
CA LYS A 31 5.69 11.63 1.01
C LYS A 31 5.27 12.71 -0.01
N ASP A 32 4.86 12.30 -1.21
CA ASP A 32 4.43 13.22 -2.27
C ASP A 32 3.08 13.89 -1.96
N ILE A 33 2.32 13.33 -1.02
CA ILE A 33 1.05 13.89 -0.52
C ILE A 33 1.15 14.45 0.90
N GLY A 34 2.38 14.65 1.41
CA GLY A 34 2.64 15.34 2.68
C GLY A 34 2.60 14.46 3.93
N MET A 35 2.64 13.13 3.80
CA MET A 35 2.84 12.25 4.96
C MET A 35 4.24 12.48 5.53
N PRO A 36 4.40 12.70 6.85
CA PRO A 36 5.71 12.78 7.48
C PRO A 36 6.25 11.38 7.83
N GLU A 37 7.56 11.17 7.62
CA GLU A 37 8.23 9.87 7.85
C GLU A 37 8.17 9.41 9.32
N ASP A 38 8.34 10.36 10.24
CA ASP A 38 8.26 10.10 11.68
C ASP A 38 6.85 9.71 12.15
N GLY A 39 5.83 9.92 11.30
CA GLY A 39 4.45 9.52 11.53
C GLY A 39 4.18 8.03 11.31
N LEU A 40 5.05 7.29 10.62
CA LEU A 40 4.78 5.93 10.17
C LEU A 40 4.57 4.95 11.34
N ASP A 41 5.36 5.09 12.41
CA ASP A 41 5.23 4.24 13.60
C ASP A 41 3.91 4.49 14.35
N ARG A 42 3.50 5.76 14.43
CA ARG A 42 2.23 6.16 15.04
C ARG A 42 1.05 5.60 14.25
N VAL A 43 1.07 5.69 12.92
CA VAL A 43 -0.01 5.17 12.07
C VAL A 43 -0.08 3.64 12.15
N ALA A 44 1.06 2.94 12.15
CA ALA A 44 1.09 1.48 12.30
C ALA A 44 0.43 1.02 13.62
N ASN A 45 0.66 1.74 14.71
CA ASN A 45 0.01 1.45 15.99
C ASN A 45 -1.50 1.70 15.91
N ILE A 46 -1.93 2.84 15.36
CA ILE A 46 -3.36 3.18 15.23
C ILE A 46 -4.09 2.13 14.38
N ALA A 47 -3.48 1.66 13.29
CA ALA A 47 -4.08 0.73 12.35
C ALA A 47 -4.40 -0.65 12.96
N VAL A 48 -3.71 -1.05 14.04
CA VAL A 48 -3.96 -2.33 14.73
C VAL A 48 -4.89 -2.21 15.94
N LEU A 49 -5.22 -0.99 16.39
CA LEU A 49 -6.03 -0.79 17.59
C LEU A 49 -7.49 -1.23 17.43
N ASN A 50 -8.03 -1.17 16.21
CA ASN A 50 -9.40 -1.57 15.91
C ASN A 50 -9.40 -2.62 14.79
N PRO A 51 -9.14 -3.90 15.12
CA PRO A 51 -9.11 -4.95 14.13
C PRO A 51 -10.46 -5.10 13.45
N TYR A 52 -10.43 -5.10 12.12
CA TYR A 52 -11.57 -5.47 11.29
C TYR A 52 -11.31 -6.83 10.63
N ALA A 53 -12.37 -7.47 10.14
CA ALA A 53 -12.26 -8.73 9.43
C ALA A 53 -11.43 -8.52 8.14
N ASN A 54 -10.19 -9.01 8.15
CA ASN A 54 -9.27 -8.95 7.02
C ASN A 54 -8.80 -10.38 6.70
N PRO A 55 -8.70 -10.79 5.41
CA PRO A 55 -8.25 -12.14 5.04
C PRO A 55 -6.87 -12.51 5.60
N ARG A 56 -6.04 -11.50 5.86
CA ARG A 56 -4.78 -11.61 6.61
C ARG A 56 -4.96 -10.88 7.95
N PRO A 57 -4.72 -11.52 9.10
CA PRO A 57 -4.74 -10.84 10.40
C PRO A 57 -3.85 -9.60 10.40
N LEU A 58 -4.32 -8.54 11.06
CA LEU A 58 -3.55 -7.32 11.19
C LEU A 58 -2.40 -7.53 12.18
N ASP A 59 -1.20 -7.20 11.75
CA ASP A 59 0.02 -7.23 12.54
C ASP A 59 0.74 -5.89 12.40
N ARG A 60 1.19 -5.34 13.53
CA ARG A 60 1.76 -3.99 13.57
C ARG A 60 3.02 -3.88 12.73
N ASN A 61 3.89 -4.89 12.76
CA ASN A 61 5.17 -4.86 12.06
C ASN A 61 4.97 -5.02 10.55
N LEU A 62 4.03 -5.89 10.15
CA LEU A 62 3.65 -6.04 8.74
C LEU A 62 3.03 -4.74 8.19
N ILE A 63 2.16 -4.08 8.96
CA ILE A 63 1.60 -2.78 8.57
C ILE A 63 2.69 -1.71 8.49
N ARG A 64 3.62 -1.67 9.46
CA ARG A 64 4.73 -0.71 9.44
C ARG A 64 5.61 -0.88 8.20
N ALA A 65 5.92 -2.11 7.80
CA ALA A 65 6.67 -2.40 6.57
C ALA A 65 5.89 -2.01 5.31
N LEU A 66 4.57 -2.27 5.29
CA LEU A 66 3.69 -1.83 4.20
C LEU A 66 3.68 -0.30 4.07
N LEU A 67 3.59 0.41 5.19
CA LEU A 67 3.63 1.87 5.24
C LEU A 67 4.99 2.43 4.78
N GLU A 68 6.11 1.76 5.12
CA GLU A 68 7.44 2.15 4.63
C GLU A 68 7.52 2.09 3.10
N ASN A 69 7.07 0.97 2.51
CA ASN A 69 7.07 0.79 1.06
C ASN A 69 6.17 1.82 0.37
N ALA A 70 4.99 2.09 0.94
CA ALA A 70 4.08 3.12 0.43
C ALA A 70 4.66 4.54 0.60
N TYR A 71 5.42 4.81 1.66
CA TYR A 71 6.06 6.10 1.88
C TYR A 71 7.12 6.41 0.84
N HIS A 72 7.92 5.42 0.43
CA HIS A 72 8.95 5.59 -0.60
C HIS A 72 8.44 5.38 -2.03
N GLY A 73 7.22 4.87 -2.20
CA GLY A 73 6.66 4.53 -3.51
C GLY A 73 7.34 3.32 -4.15
N HIS A 74 7.74 2.33 -3.33
CA HIS A 74 8.31 1.09 -3.83
C HIS A 74 7.27 0.30 -4.63
N VAL A 75 7.70 -0.31 -5.72
CA VAL A 75 6.87 -1.25 -6.48
C VAL A 75 6.50 -2.42 -5.55
N PRO A 76 5.22 -2.81 -5.45
CA PRO A 76 4.81 -3.97 -4.67
C PRO A 76 5.54 -5.25 -5.09
N ALA A 77 5.86 -6.09 -4.11
CA ALA A 77 6.49 -7.41 -4.29
C ALA A 77 5.56 -8.54 -3.83
#